data_AF-A0A7R9KQQ3-F1
#
_entry.id   AF-A0A7R9KQQ3-F1
#
_cell.length_a   1.000
_cell.length_b   1.000
_cell.length_c   1.000
_cell.angle_alpha   90.00
_cell.angle_beta   90.00
_cell.angle_gamma   90.00
#
_symmetry.space_group_name_H-M   'P 1'
#
loop_
_entity.id
_entity.type
_entity.pdbx_description
1 polymer ?
#
loop_
_entity_poly.entity_id
_entity_poly.type
_entity_poly.pdbx_seq_one_letter_code
_entity_poly.pdbx_strand_id
1 'polypeptide(L)'
;MFNNKPHYKRQVPDRAQFTHHKHRHQHDLRCHQCPPGHYVKVKCDLSPGTTTGTQCAACPPNTYQPHNSYKSHCESCSKCGEGLYASHTCSPTADTVCNSCQTQRPDTSSHDYRLKCL
;
A
#
# COMPACT_ATOMS: atom_id res chain seq x y z
N MET A 1 16.25 -49.32 25.31
CA MET A 1 14.85 -49.28 24.84
C MET A 1 14.87 -48.84 23.38
N PHE A 2 14.93 -49.79 22.45
CA PHE A 2 14.92 -49.52 21.02
C PHE A 2 13.82 -50.36 20.37
N ASN A 3 12.88 -49.69 19.71
CA ASN A 3 12.23 -50.07 18.44
C ASN A 3 10.97 -49.19 18.26
N ASN A 4 10.99 -48.25 17.32
CA ASN A 4 10.67 -48.38 15.88
C ASN A 4 9.23 -47.91 15.63
N LYS A 5 9.06 -46.66 15.18
CA LYS A 5 7.79 -46.14 14.64
C LYS A 5 7.84 -46.23 13.11
N PRO A 6 6.77 -46.74 12.46
CA PRO A 6 6.78 -46.97 11.02
C PRO A 6 6.81 -45.66 10.22
N HIS A 7 7.67 -45.64 9.21
CA HIS A 7 7.66 -44.67 8.11
C HIS A 7 6.41 -44.87 7.25
N TYR A 8 5.49 -43.91 7.24
CA TYR A 8 4.45 -43.83 6.21
C TYR A 8 4.94 -42.93 5.06
N LYS A 9 5.13 -43.52 3.89
CA LYS A 9 5.51 -42.83 2.64
C LYS A 9 4.34 -41.97 2.18
N ARG A 10 4.57 -40.67 1.94
CA ARG A 10 3.62 -39.84 1.19
C ARG A 10 3.67 -40.28 -0.27
N GLN A 11 2.63 -40.99 -0.71
CA GLN A 11 2.36 -41.24 -2.12
C GLN A 11 2.11 -39.92 -2.83
N VAL A 12 2.77 -39.76 -3.99
CA VAL A 12 2.51 -38.66 -4.93
C VAL A 12 1.38 -39.14 -5.85
N PRO A 13 0.18 -38.56 -5.83
CA PRO A 13 -0.83 -38.89 -6.83
C PRO A 13 -0.52 -38.17 -8.15
N ASP A 14 -0.27 -39.03 -9.12
CA ASP A 14 -0.26 -38.89 -10.57
C ASP A 14 -1.19 -37.80 -11.14
N ARG A 15 -0.60 -36.94 -11.97
CA ARG A 15 -1.17 -36.23 -13.13
C ARG A 15 -2.71 -36.13 -13.19
N ALA A 16 -3.30 -35.28 -12.35
CA ALA A 16 -4.68 -34.83 -12.54
C ALA A 16 -4.73 -33.80 -13.67
N GLN A 17 -5.49 -34.14 -14.71
CA GLN A 17 -5.80 -33.32 -15.88
C GLN A 17 -6.42 -32.00 -15.41
N PHE A 18 -5.73 -30.87 -15.62
CA PHE A 18 -6.31 -29.55 -15.46
C PHE A 18 -7.32 -29.33 -16.59
N THR A 19 -8.57 -29.72 -16.36
CA THR A 19 -9.67 -29.21 -17.16
C THR A 19 -9.66 -27.71 -16.98
N HIS A 20 -9.43 -26.97 -18.07
CA HIS A 20 -9.59 -25.52 -18.10
C HIS A 20 -11.09 -25.23 -17.98
N HIS A 21 -11.64 -25.42 -16.79
CA HIS A 21 -12.93 -24.87 -16.45
C HIS A 21 -12.78 -23.37 -16.73
N LYS A 22 -13.49 -22.90 -17.76
CA LYS A 22 -13.81 -21.50 -17.89
C LYS A 22 -14.60 -21.18 -16.64
N HIS A 23 -13.91 -20.83 -15.57
CA HIS A 23 -14.47 -20.06 -14.49
C HIS A 23 -15.00 -18.83 -15.21
N ARG A 24 -16.30 -18.87 -15.50
CA ARG A 24 -17.09 -17.69 -15.80
C ARG A 24 -16.67 -16.76 -14.66
N HIS A 25 -15.90 -15.72 -14.98
CA HIS A 25 -15.59 -14.68 -14.02
C HIS A 25 -16.94 -14.11 -13.66
N GLN A 26 -17.58 -14.70 -12.66
CA GLN A 26 -18.63 -14.08 -11.90
C GLN A 26 -17.94 -12.82 -11.42
N HIS A 27 -18.22 -11.73 -12.12
CA HIS A 27 -17.72 -10.41 -11.80
C HIS A 27 -18.17 -10.25 -10.34
N ASP A 28 -17.24 -10.43 -9.41
CA ASP A 28 -17.43 -10.06 -8.03
C ASP A 28 -17.76 -8.58 -8.14
N LEU A 29 -19.04 -8.24 -8.06
CA LEU A 29 -19.55 -6.88 -8.13
C LEU A 29 -19.13 -6.23 -6.81
N ARG A 30 -17.83 -6.06 -6.64
CA ARG A 30 -17.18 -5.43 -5.51
C ARG A 30 -16.52 -4.19 -6.04
N CYS A 31 -16.66 -3.12 -5.29
CA CYS A 31 -16.01 -1.87 -5.59
C CYS A 31 -14.50 -2.08 -5.61
N HIS A 32 -13.82 -1.54 -6.63
CA HIS A 32 -12.37 -1.55 -6.62
C HIS A 32 -11.85 -0.44 -5.69
N GLN A 33 -10.66 -0.67 -5.14
CA GLN A 33 -9.92 0.31 -4.35
C GLN A 33 -9.29 1.34 -5.28
N CYS A 34 -9.05 2.54 -4.75
CA CYS A 34 -8.17 3.49 -5.42
C CYS A 34 -6.70 3.11 -5.16
N PRO A 35 -5.83 3.28 -6.16
CA PRO A 35 -4.40 2.97 -6.02
C PRO A 35 -3.71 3.96 -5.06
N PRO A 36 -2.45 3.69 -4.67
CA PRO A 36 -1.64 4.64 -3.90
C PRO A 36 -1.59 6.00 -4.61
N GLY A 37 -1.52 7.08 -3.83
CA GLY A 37 -1.58 8.44 -4.36
C GLY A 37 -2.96 8.89 -4.82
N HIS A 38 -4.01 8.10 -4.59
CA HIS A 38 -5.37 8.46 -4.95
C HIS A 38 -6.36 8.22 -3.80
N TYR A 39 -7.45 8.99 -3.81
CA TYR A 39 -8.60 8.81 -2.94
C TYR A 39 -9.88 8.58 -3.76
N VAL A 40 -10.91 8.06 -3.10
CA VAL A 40 -12.24 7.85 -3.68
C VAL A 40 -12.96 9.18 -3.82
N LYS A 41 -13.06 9.67 -5.06
CA LYS A 41 -13.84 10.86 -5.40
C LYS A 41 -15.33 10.54 -5.53
N VAL A 42 -15.67 9.42 -6.15
CA VAL A 42 -17.05 8.93 -6.27
C VAL A 42 -17.07 7.48 -5.83
N LYS A 43 -17.96 7.17 -4.87
CA LYS A 43 -18.17 5.79 -4.43
C LYS A 43 -18.81 5.00 -5.56
N CYS A 44 -18.44 3.73 -5.65
CA CYS A 44 -19.17 2.77 -6.47
C CYS A 44 -20.66 2.72 -6.11
N ASP A 45 -21.48 2.38 -7.10
CA ASP A 45 -22.87 1.98 -6.91
C ASP A 45 -23.02 0.59 -7.49
N LEU A 46 -23.54 -0.33 -6.68
CA LEU A 46 -23.75 -1.74 -7.03
C LEU A 46 -25.24 -2.09 -6.96
N SER A 47 -26.11 -1.08 -6.93
CA SER A 47 -27.55 -1.27 -6.84
C SER A 47 -28.09 -1.96 -8.09
N PRO A 48 -29.12 -2.83 -7.97
CA PRO A 48 -29.77 -3.45 -9.12
C PRO A 48 -30.26 -2.39 -10.11
N GLY A 49 -29.79 -2.44 -11.36
CA GLY A 49 -30.14 -1.48 -12.41
C GLY A 49 -29.17 -0.28 -12.57
N THR A 50 -28.25 -0.07 -11.63
CA THR A 50 -27.22 0.99 -11.69
C THR A 50 -25.89 0.44 -11.18
N THR A 51 -24.99 0.07 -12.11
CA THR A 51 -23.63 -0.39 -11.75
C THR A 51 -22.60 0.63 -12.20
N THR A 52 -22.04 1.38 -11.25
CA THR A 52 -20.93 2.33 -11.51
C THR A 52 -19.71 1.97 -10.68
N GLY A 53 -18.54 1.99 -11.32
CA GLY A 53 -17.25 1.78 -10.65
C GLY A 53 -16.85 2.91 -9.72
N THR A 54 -15.90 2.65 -8.83
CA THR A 54 -15.30 3.67 -7.97
C THR A 54 -14.53 4.68 -8.84
N GLN A 55 -14.75 5.98 -8.66
CA GLN A 55 -13.92 6.99 -9.32
C GLN A 55 -12.84 7.48 -8.37
N CYS A 56 -11.60 7.46 -8.83
CA CYS A 56 -10.44 7.86 -8.06
C CYS A 56 -9.92 9.22 -8.53
N ALA A 57 -9.42 10.03 -7.59
CA ALA A 57 -8.72 11.27 -7.89
C ALA A 57 -7.38 11.31 -7.16
N ALA A 58 -6.40 12.00 -7.74
CA ALA A 58 -5.07 12.13 -7.16
C ALA A 58 -5.12 12.87 -5.82
N CYS A 59 -4.23 12.51 -4.90
CA CYS A 59 -4.07 13.20 -3.64
C CYS A 59 -3.69 14.67 -3.88
N PRO A 60 -4.36 15.63 -3.21
CA PRO A 60 -3.97 17.04 -3.29
C PRO A 60 -2.57 17.27 -2.69
N PRO A 61 -1.94 18.43 -2.97
CA PRO A 61 -0.66 18.80 -2.39
C PRO A 61 -0.68 18.70 -0.85
N ASN A 62 0.46 18.30 -0.27
CA ASN A 62 0.62 18.06 1.18
C ASN A 62 -0.27 16.94 1.76
N THR A 63 -0.71 16.01 0.91
CA THR A 63 -1.38 14.79 1.38
C THR A 63 -0.87 13.54 0.66
N TYR A 64 -1.07 12.38 1.27
CA TYR A 64 -0.61 11.10 0.73
C TYR A 64 -1.55 9.94 1.04
N GLN A 65 -1.43 8.88 0.25
CA GLN A 65 -2.08 7.59 0.46
C GLN A 65 -1.10 6.47 0.05
N PRO A 66 -0.56 5.70 1.00
CA PRO A 66 0.55 4.77 0.72
C PRO A 66 0.09 3.43 0.13
N HIS A 67 -1.18 3.09 0.28
CA HIS A 67 -1.73 1.81 -0.09
C HIS A 67 -3.02 1.96 -0.87
N ASN A 68 -3.44 0.86 -1.50
CA ASN A 68 -4.76 0.76 -2.08
C ASN A 68 -5.81 1.00 -0.98
N SER A 69 -6.82 1.82 -1.27
CA SER A 69 -7.71 2.32 -0.24
C SER A 69 -9.09 2.69 -0.77
N TYR A 70 -10.09 2.62 0.11
CA TYR A 70 -11.45 3.13 -0.13
C TYR A 70 -11.68 4.51 0.52
N LYS A 71 -10.63 5.15 1.05
CA LYS A 71 -10.76 6.43 1.74
C LYS A 71 -11.18 7.54 0.77
N SER A 72 -12.09 8.40 1.23
CA SER A 72 -12.57 9.57 0.48
C SER A 72 -11.67 10.80 0.60
N HIS A 73 -10.55 10.68 1.32
CA HIS A 73 -9.53 11.71 1.45
C HIS A 73 -8.15 11.04 1.57
N CYS A 74 -7.10 11.82 1.33
CA CYS A 74 -5.72 11.42 1.61
C CYS A 74 -5.29 11.95 2.98
N GLU A 75 -4.31 11.29 3.59
CA GLU A 75 -3.75 11.67 4.89
C GLU A 75 -2.89 12.92 4.75
N SER A 76 -2.87 13.79 5.76
CA SER A 76 -1.98 14.95 5.76
C SER A 76 -0.53 14.53 5.96
N CYS A 77 0.39 15.16 5.23
CA CYS A 77 1.82 14.89 5.44
C CYS A 77 2.28 15.38 6.82
N SER A 78 3.15 14.60 7.44
CA SER A 78 3.90 14.95 8.64
C SER A 78 4.81 16.15 8.37
N LYS A 79 5.02 16.95 9.42
CA LYS A 79 5.96 18.09 9.42
C LYS A 79 7.07 17.81 10.43
N CYS A 80 8.32 18.01 10.01
CA CYS A 80 9.45 17.83 10.91
C CYS A 80 9.60 19.06 11.81
N GLY A 81 9.49 18.84 13.12
CA GLY A 81 9.66 19.85 14.15
C GLY A 81 11.12 20.19 14.42
N GLU A 82 11.35 20.92 15.51
CA GLU A 82 12.70 21.37 15.91
C GLU A 82 13.66 20.20 16.17
N GLY A 83 14.92 20.37 15.78
CA GLY A 83 15.95 19.33 15.90
C GLY A 83 15.80 18.16 14.92
N LEU A 84 14.81 18.21 14.02
CA LEU A 84 14.58 17.24 12.96
C LEU A 84 14.62 17.91 11.59
N TYR A 85 15.04 17.15 10.58
CA TYR A 85 14.97 17.54 9.18
C TYR A 85 14.17 16.50 8.38
N ALA A 86 13.62 16.91 7.24
CA ALA A 86 12.97 16.03 6.29
C ALA A 86 14.04 15.30 5.48
N SER A 87 14.29 14.04 5.82
CA SER A 87 15.16 13.17 5.03
C SER A 87 14.48 12.70 3.75
N HIS A 88 13.15 12.50 3.80
CA HIS A 88 12.33 12.29 2.62
C HIS A 88 11.17 13.26 2.63
N THR A 89 10.98 13.96 1.51
CA THR A 89 9.86 14.88 1.32
C THR A 89 8.57 14.10 1.08
N CYS A 90 7.44 14.66 1.49
CA CYS A 90 6.15 14.08 1.19
C CYS A 90 5.91 13.93 -0.33
N SER A 91 5.21 12.86 -0.70
CA SER A 91 4.73 12.60 -2.06
C SER A 91 3.30 12.06 -1.99
N PRO A 92 2.54 12.02 -3.10
CA PRO A 92 1.20 11.44 -3.07
C PRO A 92 1.15 10.01 -2.52
N THR A 93 2.24 9.24 -2.61
CA THR A 93 2.31 7.84 -2.17
C THR A 93 3.05 7.62 -0.86
N ALA A 94 3.65 8.64 -0.26
CA ALA A 94 4.46 8.47 0.95
C ALA A 94 4.51 9.75 1.79
N ASP A 95 4.50 9.56 3.11
CA ASP A 95 4.64 10.65 4.06
C ASP A 95 6.04 11.31 4.01
N THR A 96 6.16 12.50 4.59
CA THR A 96 7.43 13.07 5.01
C THR A 96 8.09 12.15 6.05
N VAL A 97 9.36 11.81 5.85
CA VAL A 97 10.17 11.12 6.86
C VAL A 97 11.07 12.12 7.55
N CYS A 98 10.95 12.19 8.87
CA CYS A 98 11.77 13.08 9.69
C CYS A 98 12.91 12.31 10.34
N ASN A 99 14.10 12.90 10.31
CA ASN A 99 15.28 12.32 10.92
C ASN A 99 16.00 13.34 11.81
N SER A 100 16.79 12.85 12.77
CA SER A 100 17.46 13.70 13.77
C SER A 100 18.67 14.43 13.19
N CYS A 101 18.83 15.71 13.56
CA CYS A 101 20.05 16.46 13.29
C CYS A 101 21.28 15.84 14.00
N GLN A 102 21.07 15.19 15.15
CA GLN A 102 22.12 14.58 15.99
C GLN A 102 22.44 13.14 15.55
N THR A 103 22.69 12.96 14.25
CA THR A 103 23.11 11.68 13.70
C THR A 103 24.63 11.59 13.57
N GLN A 104 25.18 10.39 13.76
CA GLN A 104 26.60 10.10 13.52
C GLN A 104 27.00 10.26 12.05
N ARG A 105 26.02 10.19 11.13
CA ARG A 105 26.19 10.37 9.69
C ARG A 105 25.26 11.47 9.19
N PRO A 106 25.69 12.74 9.25
CA PRO A 106 24.86 13.86 8.82
C PRO A 106 24.65 13.83 7.31
N ASP A 107 23.40 14.01 6.89
CA ASP A 107 23.05 14.12 5.47
C ASP A 107 23.26 15.56 4.98
N THR A 108 24.54 15.93 4.83
CA THR A 108 24.94 17.24 4.31
C THR A 108 24.55 17.47 2.85
N SER A 109 24.04 16.45 2.15
CA SER A 109 23.52 16.56 0.79
C SER A 109 22.06 17.03 0.76
N SER A 110 21.30 16.80 1.83
CA SER A 110 19.92 17.27 1.95
C SER A 110 19.85 18.78 2.16
N HIS A 111 19.03 19.44 1.34
CA HIS A 111 18.75 20.86 1.49
C HIS A 111 18.07 21.19 2.83
N ASP A 112 17.11 20.36 3.26
CA ASP A 112 16.39 20.58 4.53
C ASP A 112 17.32 20.38 5.73
N TYR A 113 18.25 19.41 5.66
CA TYR A 113 19.29 19.23 6.68
C TYR A 113 20.15 20.48 6.83
N ARG A 114 20.67 21.02 5.72
CA ARG A 114 21.53 22.20 5.73
C ARG A 114 20.83 23.45 6.22
N LEU A 115 19.52 23.55 6.04
CA LEU A 115 18.73 24.69 6.50
C LEU A 115 18.37 24.62 7.99
N LYS A 116 18.14 23.41 8.53
CA LYS A 116 17.63 23.24 9.90
C LYS A 116 18.66 22.79 10.92
N CYS A 117 19.74 22.15 10.48
CA CYS A 117 20.68 21.43 11.35
C CYS A 117 22.12 21.96 11.33
N LEU A 118 22.47 22.87 10.41
CA LEU A 118 23.78 23.52 10.32
C LEU A 118 23.63 25.00 10.70
#